data_AF-A0A813I5N8-F1
#
_entry.id   AF-A0A813I5N8-F1
#
_cell.length_a   1.000
_cell.length_b   1.000
_cell.length_c   1.000
_cell.angle_alpha   90.00
_cell.angle_beta   90.00
_cell.angle_gamma   90.00
#
_symmetry.space_group_name_H-M   'P 1'
#
loop_
_entity.id
_entity.type
_entity.pdbx_description
1 polymer ?
#
loop_
_entity_poly.entity_id
_entity_poly.type
_entity_poly.pdbx_seq_one_letter_code
_entity_poly.pdbx_strand_id
1 'polypeptide(L)'
;GPPITVSSLHAGESVDVFHRYCQDPNGYFMTPHSVNGILHPSVGRTDGWTGAKISEAWDVQYYNEQDYNTWVQIQWTHPSWYNRRGHKLDVSSPSMVTQRVMPEQIRQRNKASEAQQTPRLSLLHIRWGGNSPVNPVTEGAGGWGAIGSTPSDNYINGWEDRMLSELGPTYEIVSAFVQSSEELGKVCPALIRHLLRGQHCGALYFLWPIAFQDGHDTAAYVQREKLVELMVNVEAAGIQTRFPHQSHLYKVFASKEWTAQMCLHPLLNVPLTTQVSRQAVSSDPAKAAEQSIKALNNLAEARNSFHAQLGLPEKAKHVNKGVAKLGWSWEAMDVTAWTNKQELTNSLAALGEQPGSLVDLVFVQEWVEFDVEMRHFIVEADFANPQSLKPKQIVYTVFKTKEEGSFRNFDRYDRPTCLKMCFKNDDAALADAERQAQELINRWMQWLQGITHELPTVVCFPVTSVHSAGFVIFLFWVV
;
A
#
# COMPACT_ATOMS: atom_id res chain seq x y z
N GLY A 1 2.25 -24.42 8.50
CA GLY A 1 1.04 -24.40 7.65
C GLY A 1 -0.15 -24.93 8.44
N PRO A 2 -1.35 -24.93 7.83
CA PRO A 2 -2.50 -25.66 8.36
C PRO A 2 -2.15 -27.14 8.58
N PRO A 3 -2.80 -27.88 9.50
CA PRO A 3 -2.51 -29.29 9.67
C PRO A 3 -3.01 -30.14 8.50
N ILE A 4 -2.28 -31.21 8.18
CA ILE A 4 -2.78 -32.29 7.31
C ILE A 4 -3.86 -33.06 8.08
N THR A 5 -5.05 -33.17 7.49
CA THR A 5 -6.21 -33.84 8.12
C THR A 5 -6.61 -35.15 7.42
N VAL A 6 -5.99 -35.44 6.28
CA VAL A 6 -6.23 -36.62 5.46
C VAL A 6 -5.04 -37.57 5.53
N SER A 7 -5.29 -38.85 5.78
CA SER A 7 -4.23 -39.88 5.83
C SER A 7 -4.08 -40.61 4.50
N SER A 8 -5.20 -40.90 3.83
CA SER A 8 -5.25 -41.55 2.53
C SER A 8 -6.46 -41.07 1.76
N LEU A 9 -6.37 -41.10 0.43
CA LEU A 9 -7.39 -40.64 -0.51
C LEU A 9 -7.50 -41.64 -1.66
N HIS A 10 -8.73 -41.92 -2.10
CA HIS A 10 -8.98 -42.86 -3.19
C HIS A 10 -9.26 -42.13 -4.51
N ALA A 11 -8.80 -42.70 -5.63
CA ALA A 11 -9.14 -42.15 -6.96
C ALA A 11 -10.68 -42.07 -7.15
N GLY A 12 -11.15 -40.94 -7.63
CA GLY A 12 -12.57 -40.61 -7.80
C GLY A 12 -13.29 -40.10 -6.54
N GLU A 13 -12.64 -40.12 -5.37
CA GLU A 13 -13.19 -39.57 -4.13
C GLU A 13 -13.50 -38.08 -4.30
N SER A 14 -14.68 -37.66 -3.86
CA SER A 14 -15.08 -36.25 -3.88
C SER A 14 -14.62 -35.57 -2.60
N VAL A 15 -13.85 -34.49 -2.75
CA VAL A 15 -13.25 -33.74 -1.65
C VAL A 15 -13.56 -32.25 -1.79
N ASP A 16 -13.44 -31.53 -0.69
CA ASP A 16 -13.37 -30.07 -0.70
C ASP A 16 -11.88 -29.68 -0.72
N VAL A 17 -11.52 -28.73 -1.59
CA VAL A 17 -10.16 -28.24 -1.73
C VAL A 17 -10.14 -26.72 -1.62
N PHE A 18 -9.20 -26.19 -0.83
CA PHE A 18 -8.98 -24.77 -0.70
C PHE A 18 -8.15 -24.27 -1.88
N HIS A 19 -8.82 -23.67 -2.86
CA HIS A 19 -8.16 -23.06 -4.01
C HIS A 19 -7.39 -21.81 -3.59
N ARG A 20 -6.20 -21.61 -4.17
CA ARG A 20 -5.37 -20.43 -3.98
C ARG A 20 -4.89 -19.91 -5.33
N TYR A 21 -5.18 -18.66 -5.62
CA TYR A 21 -4.84 -18.07 -6.91
C TYR A 21 -3.32 -17.98 -7.13
N CYS A 22 -2.55 -17.67 -6.08
CA CYS A 22 -1.10 -17.56 -6.17
C CYS A 22 -0.39 -18.89 -6.50
N GLN A 23 -1.06 -20.03 -6.32
CA GLN A 23 -0.53 -21.37 -6.61
C GLN A 23 -0.94 -21.88 -8.00
N ASP A 24 -1.85 -21.21 -8.70
CA ASP A 24 -2.22 -21.55 -10.07
C ASP A 24 -1.23 -20.88 -11.04
N PRO A 25 -0.39 -21.64 -11.76
CA PRO A 25 0.61 -21.07 -12.68
C PRO A 25 -0.01 -20.29 -13.84
N ASN A 26 -1.28 -20.53 -14.15
CA ASN A 26 -2.03 -19.84 -15.20
C ASN A 26 -2.98 -18.77 -14.64
N GLY A 27 -3.08 -18.66 -13.32
CA GLY A 27 -3.90 -17.66 -12.61
C GLY A 27 -5.38 -17.77 -12.95
N TYR A 28 -5.97 -18.96 -12.85
CA TYR A 28 -7.43 -19.10 -12.96
C TYR A 28 -8.11 -18.86 -11.60
N PHE A 29 -9.33 -18.34 -11.66
CA PHE A 29 -10.19 -18.11 -10.51
C PHE A 29 -11.64 -18.46 -10.84
N MET A 30 -12.43 -18.71 -9.79
CA MET A 30 -13.80 -19.19 -9.92
C MET A 30 -14.78 -18.03 -10.10
N THR A 31 -15.70 -18.17 -11.04
CA THR A 31 -16.77 -17.18 -11.24
C THR A 31 -18.15 -17.83 -11.06
N PRO A 32 -19.09 -17.15 -10.38
CA PRO A 32 -20.46 -17.69 -10.23
C PRO A 32 -21.21 -17.71 -11.57
N HIS A 33 -20.91 -16.74 -12.45
CA HIS A 33 -21.48 -16.63 -13.79
C HIS A 33 -20.38 -16.28 -14.80
N SER A 34 -20.51 -16.78 -16.03
CA SER A 34 -19.55 -16.54 -17.11
C SER A 34 -19.34 -15.05 -17.40
N VAL A 35 -20.38 -14.23 -17.27
CA VAL A 35 -20.30 -12.78 -17.48
C VAL A 35 -19.30 -12.10 -16.55
N ASN A 36 -19.10 -12.61 -15.33
CA ASN A 36 -18.14 -12.05 -14.39
C ASN A 36 -16.69 -12.37 -14.76
N GLY A 37 -16.46 -13.40 -15.58
CA GLY A 37 -15.14 -13.74 -16.10
C GLY A 37 -14.84 -13.09 -17.44
N ILE A 38 -15.84 -13.02 -18.33
CA ILE A 38 -15.69 -12.52 -19.71
C ILE A 38 -15.62 -11.00 -19.78
N LEU A 39 -16.42 -10.30 -18.96
CA LEU A 39 -16.47 -8.85 -18.97
C LEU A 39 -15.42 -8.28 -18.01
N HIS A 40 -14.89 -7.10 -18.36
CA HIS A 40 -14.00 -6.34 -17.51
C HIS A 40 -14.73 -5.21 -16.76
N PRO A 41 -14.44 -5.00 -15.46
CA PRO A 41 -13.46 -5.74 -14.67
C PRO A 41 -13.94 -7.17 -14.36
N SER A 42 -13.04 -8.14 -14.47
CA SER A 42 -13.39 -9.54 -14.17
C SER A 42 -13.46 -9.72 -12.67
N VAL A 43 -14.51 -10.38 -12.18
CA VAL A 43 -14.78 -10.54 -10.75
C VAL A 43 -14.98 -12.01 -10.40
N GLY A 44 -14.25 -12.52 -9.42
CA GLY A 44 -14.44 -13.90 -8.97
C GLY A 44 -13.62 -14.27 -7.75
N ARG A 45 -13.87 -15.48 -7.24
CA ARG A 45 -13.20 -15.99 -6.05
C ARG A 45 -11.83 -16.54 -6.43
N THR A 46 -10.81 -15.91 -5.89
CA THR A 46 -9.41 -16.23 -6.11
C THR A 46 -8.89 -17.17 -5.04
N ASP A 47 -9.38 -17.03 -3.80
CA ASP A 47 -9.06 -17.97 -2.72
C ASP A 47 -10.34 -18.44 -2.02
N GLY A 48 -10.40 -19.73 -1.67
CA GLY A 48 -11.49 -20.30 -0.90
C GLY A 48 -11.84 -21.74 -1.27
N TRP A 49 -12.71 -22.35 -0.47
CA TRP A 49 -13.17 -23.73 -0.68
C TRP A 49 -13.98 -23.92 -1.96
N THR A 50 -13.69 -25.00 -2.66
CA THR A 50 -14.42 -25.50 -3.84
C THR A 50 -14.33 -27.01 -3.94
N GLY A 51 -15.20 -27.62 -4.77
CA GLY A 51 -15.24 -29.06 -4.94
C GLY A 51 -14.21 -29.59 -5.94
N ALA A 52 -13.60 -30.72 -5.62
CA ALA A 52 -12.73 -31.46 -6.53
C ALA A 52 -12.95 -32.98 -6.43
N LYS A 53 -12.38 -33.72 -7.38
CA LYS A 53 -12.23 -35.17 -7.31
C LYS A 53 -10.76 -35.55 -7.24
N ILE A 54 -10.43 -36.58 -6.47
CA ILE A 54 -9.08 -37.13 -6.44
C ILE A 54 -8.80 -37.86 -7.76
N SER A 55 -7.71 -37.51 -8.44
CA SER A 55 -7.38 -38.09 -9.76
C SER A 55 -6.68 -39.45 -9.64
N GLU A 56 -5.83 -39.61 -8.62
CA GLU A 56 -5.07 -40.82 -8.34
C GLU A 56 -5.05 -41.10 -6.83
N ALA A 57 -4.91 -42.37 -6.44
CA ALA A 57 -4.81 -42.71 -5.03
C ALA A 57 -3.58 -42.04 -4.40
N TRP A 58 -3.73 -41.56 -3.16
CA TRP A 58 -2.68 -40.85 -2.44
C TRP A 58 -2.63 -41.26 -0.97
N ASP A 59 -1.44 -41.28 -0.39
CA ASP A 59 -1.21 -41.62 1.02
C ASP A 59 -0.14 -40.70 1.62
N VAL A 60 -0.42 -40.19 2.82
CA VAL A 60 0.46 -39.26 3.55
C VAL A 60 1.84 -39.83 3.81
N GLN A 61 2.00 -41.16 3.89
CA GLN A 61 3.31 -41.79 4.11
C GLN A 61 4.31 -41.52 2.98
N TYR A 62 3.83 -41.18 1.79
CA TYR A 62 4.66 -40.88 0.61
C TYR A 62 4.79 -39.37 0.35
N TYR A 63 4.15 -38.54 1.17
CA TYR A 63 4.17 -37.09 0.99
C TYR A 63 5.54 -36.49 1.32
N ASN A 64 6.03 -35.66 0.41
CA ASN A 64 7.19 -34.81 0.62
C ASN A 64 6.85 -33.39 0.14
N GLU A 65 6.83 -32.43 1.05
CA GLU A 65 6.56 -31.01 0.76
C GLU A 65 7.49 -30.47 -0.35
N GLN A 66 8.72 -30.98 -0.45
CA GLN A 66 9.71 -30.54 -1.44
C GLN A 66 9.59 -31.21 -2.81
N ASP A 67 8.79 -32.28 -2.94
CA ASP A 67 8.59 -32.99 -4.20
C ASP A 67 7.13 -32.86 -4.67
N TYR A 68 6.90 -31.97 -5.64
CA TYR A 68 5.60 -31.71 -6.23
C TYR A 68 4.89 -32.97 -6.73
N ASN A 69 5.63 -34.01 -7.14
CA ASN A 69 5.02 -35.26 -7.63
C ASN A 69 4.36 -36.08 -6.52
N THR A 70 4.73 -35.83 -5.26
CA THR A 70 4.14 -36.50 -4.10
C THR A 70 2.90 -35.80 -3.57
N TRP A 71 2.53 -34.65 -4.13
CA TRP A 71 1.36 -33.88 -3.73
C TRP A 71 0.07 -34.50 -4.27
N VAL A 72 -1.08 -34.13 -3.72
CA VAL A 72 -2.36 -34.74 -4.09
C VAL A 72 -2.81 -34.21 -5.44
N GLN A 73 -2.98 -35.10 -6.42
CA GLN A 73 -3.51 -34.75 -7.73
C GLN A 73 -5.04 -34.73 -7.70
N ILE A 74 -5.61 -33.56 -7.99
CA ILE A 74 -7.04 -33.31 -7.98
C ILE A 74 -7.54 -32.92 -9.37
N GLN A 75 -8.84 -33.09 -9.60
CA GLN A 75 -9.58 -32.59 -10.75
C GLN A 75 -10.67 -31.64 -10.26
N TRP A 76 -10.58 -30.36 -10.64
CA TRP A 76 -11.58 -29.35 -10.28
C TRP A 76 -12.96 -29.73 -10.81
N THR A 77 -14.01 -29.56 -9.99
CA THR A 77 -15.40 -29.83 -10.40
C THR A 77 -16.21 -28.57 -10.69
N HIS A 78 -15.66 -27.40 -10.35
CA HIS A 78 -16.31 -26.13 -10.62
C HIS A 78 -16.37 -25.85 -12.14
N PRO A 79 -17.50 -25.42 -12.71
CA PRO A 79 -17.69 -25.35 -14.17
C PRO A 79 -17.13 -24.10 -14.85
N SER A 80 -16.82 -23.06 -14.06
CA SER A 80 -16.53 -21.71 -14.58
C SER A 80 -15.25 -21.15 -13.98
N TRP A 81 -14.15 -21.28 -14.71
CA TRP A 81 -12.84 -20.76 -14.36
C TRP A 81 -12.37 -19.77 -15.42
N TYR A 82 -11.86 -18.63 -14.98
CA TYR A 82 -11.33 -17.59 -15.84
C TYR A 82 -10.02 -17.07 -15.29
N ASN A 83 -9.11 -16.63 -16.15
CA ASN A 83 -7.95 -15.89 -15.70
C ASN A 83 -8.19 -14.38 -15.74
N ARG A 84 -7.22 -13.59 -15.25
CA ARG A 84 -7.33 -12.12 -15.21
C ARG A 84 -7.51 -11.45 -16.58
N ARG A 85 -7.34 -12.18 -17.69
CA ARG A 85 -7.55 -11.71 -19.07
C ARG A 85 -8.91 -12.11 -19.65
N GLY A 86 -9.77 -12.73 -18.84
CA GLY A 86 -11.08 -13.24 -19.27
C GLY A 86 -11.03 -14.50 -20.13
N HIS A 87 -9.89 -15.18 -20.23
CA HIS A 87 -9.84 -16.48 -20.91
C HIS A 87 -10.48 -17.54 -20.02
N LYS A 88 -11.43 -18.27 -20.59
CA LYS A 88 -12.11 -19.39 -19.93
C LYS A 88 -11.24 -20.64 -19.98
N LEU A 89 -11.12 -21.33 -18.85
CA LEU A 89 -10.52 -22.67 -18.82
C LEU A 89 -11.43 -23.68 -19.54
N ASP A 90 -10.84 -24.52 -20.38
CA ASP A 90 -11.56 -25.64 -20.97
C ASP A 90 -11.75 -26.77 -19.95
N VAL A 91 -12.87 -26.75 -19.24
CA VAL A 91 -13.23 -27.76 -18.25
C VAL A 91 -13.60 -29.12 -18.86
N SER A 92 -13.73 -29.23 -20.18
CA SER A 92 -13.99 -30.49 -20.86
C SER A 92 -12.72 -31.35 -21.02
N SER A 93 -11.55 -30.72 -20.97
CA SER A 93 -10.26 -31.38 -21.05
C SER A 93 -9.72 -31.72 -19.65
N PRO A 94 -9.62 -33.01 -19.26
CA PRO A 94 -9.16 -33.39 -17.93
C PRO A 94 -7.77 -32.84 -17.57
N SER A 95 -6.86 -32.73 -18.55
CA SER A 95 -5.51 -32.20 -18.33
C SER A 95 -5.49 -30.72 -17.97
N MET A 96 -6.53 -29.96 -18.35
CA MET A 96 -6.64 -28.52 -18.06
C MET A 96 -7.25 -28.25 -16.69
N VAL A 97 -8.02 -29.20 -16.13
CA VAL A 97 -8.67 -29.08 -14.81
C VAL A 97 -7.97 -29.89 -13.72
N THR A 98 -6.82 -30.49 -14.04
CA THR A 98 -6.03 -31.27 -13.10
C THR A 98 -4.91 -30.42 -12.52
N GLN A 99 -4.73 -30.48 -11.20
CA GLN A 99 -3.69 -29.75 -10.49
C GLN A 99 -3.21 -30.59 -9.31
N ARG A 100 -1.93 -30.48 -8.93
CA ARG A 100 -1.49 -31.00 -7.63
C ARG A 100 -1.54 -29.90 -6.58
N VAL A 101 -2.12 -30.23 -5.42
CA VAL A 101 -2.27 -29.33 -4.28
C VAL A 101 -1.69 -29.96 -3.02
N MET A 102 -1.32 -29.13 -2.05
CA MET A 102 -0.82 -29.61 -0.77
C MET A 102 -1.96 -30.30 0.01
N PRO A 103 -1.69 -31.41 0.74
CA PRO A 103 -2.71 -32.16 1.48
C PRO A 103 -3.38 -31.34 2.60
N GLU A 104 -2.72 -30.31 3.12
CA GLU A 104 -3.24 -29.34 4.08
C GLU A 104 -4.48 -28.60 3.53
N GLN A 105 -4.60 -28.48 2.21
CA GLN A 105 -5.70 -27.81 1.51
C GLN A 105 -6.91 -28.72 1.27
N ILE A 106 -6.88 -29.98 1.70
CA ILE A 106 -7.93 -30.96 1.38
C ILE A 106 -8.76 -31.31 2.61
N ARG A 107 -10.08 -31.36 2.46
CA ARG A 107 -11.01 -31.92 3.45
C ARG A 107 -11.90 -32.98 2.80
N GLN A 108 -12.14 -34.07 3.52
CA GLN A 108 -13.09 -35.08 3.09
C GLN A 108 -14.51 -34.53 3.22
N ARG A 109 -15.29 -34.59 2.15
CA ARG A 109 -16.61 -33.95 2.07
C ARG A 109 -17.64 -34.52 3.06
N ASN A 110 -17.46 -35.76 3.49
CA ASN A 110 -18.30 -36.45 4.45
C ASN A 110 -17.89 -36.22 5.92
N LYS A 111 -16.82 -35.47 6.18
CA LYS A 111 -16.36 -35.13 7.52
C LYS A 111 -16.58 -33.64 7.79
N ALA A 112 -17.10 -33.34 8.97
CA ALA A 112 -17.28 -31.97 9.43
C ALA A 112 -15.93 -31.22 9.40
N SER A 113 -15.86 -30.10 8.70
CA SER A 113 -14.65 -29.29 8.58
C SER A 113 -15.00 -27.83 8.32
N GLU A 114 -13.98 -26.97 8.34
CA GLU A 114 -14.09 -25.56 7.97
C GLU A 114 -14.55 -25.36 6.52
N ALA A 115 -14.39 -26.36 5.64
CA ALA A 115 -14.83 -26.28 4.25
C ALA A 115 -16.36 -26.17 4.09
N GLN A 116 -17.11 -26.68 5.07
CA GLN A 116 -18.59 -26.63 5.08
C GLN A 116 -19.14 -25.47 5.92
N GLN A 117 -18.27 -24.67 6.53
CA GLN A 117 -18.65 -23.57 7.39
C GLN A 117 -18.64 -22.24 6.63
N THR A 118 -19.34 -21.26 7.16
CA THR A 118 -19.21 -19.88 6.71
C THR A 118 -17.78 -19.39 6.95
N PRO A 119 -17.10 -18.79 5.96
CA PRO A 119 -15.76 -18.25 6.16
C PRO A 119 -15.74 -17.26 7.34
N ARG A 120 -14.67 -17.25 8.12
CA ARG A 120 -14.47 -16.24 9.16
C ARG A 120 -14.26 -14.85 8.54
N LEU A 121 -13.60 -14.81 7.39
CA LEU A 121 -13.23 -13.58 6.69
C LEU A 121 -13.48 -13.70 5.19
N SER A 122 -14.14 -12.71 4.59
CA SER A 122 -14.18 -12.51 3.15
C SER A 122 -13.51 -11.19 2.79
N LEU A 123 -12.63 -11.20 1.82
CA LEU A 123 -11.92 -10.01 1.36
C LEU A 123 -12.23 -9.70 -0.09
N LEU A 124 -12.44 -8.42 -0.37
CA LEU A 124 -12.43 -7.87 -1.71
C LEU A 124 -11.02 -7.38 -2.03
N HIS A 125 -10.37 -7.96 -3.03
CA HIS A 125 -9.14 -7.42 -3.60
C HIS A 125 -9.48 -6.63 -4.86
N ILE A 126 -9.14 -5.34 -4.89
CA ILE A 126 -9.12 -4.56 -6.13
C ILE A 126 -7.67 -4.56 -6.63
N ARG A 127 -7.40 -5.21 -7.77
CA ARG A 127 -6.04 -5.40 -8.27
C ARG A 127 -5.95 -5.27 -9.78
N TRP A 128 -4.74 -5.06 -10.27
CA TRP A 128 -4.47 -4.91 -11.69
C TRP A 128 -4.71 -6.21 -12.47
N GLY A 129 -5.46 -6.10 -13.57
CA GLY A 129 -5.82 -7.18 -14.49
C GLY A 129 -5.20 -7.06 -15.88
N GLY A 130 -4.29 -6.11 -16.11
CA GLY A 130 -3.73 -5.83 -17.43
C GLY A 130 -2.86 -6.95 -17.98
N ASN A 131 -2.39 -6.75 -19.23
CA ASN A 131 -1.65 -7.78 -19.98
C ASN A 131 -0.37 -8.25 -19.25
N SER A 132 0.35 -7.33 -18.63
CA SER A 132 1.57 -7.63 -17.89
C SER A 132 1.29 -7.70 -16.39
N PRO A 133 1.93 -8.63 -15.65
CA PRO A 133 1.95 -8.57 -14.20
C PRO A 133 2.54 -7.25 -13.74
N VAL A 134 2.18 -6.81 -12.54
CA VAL A 134 2.82 -5.67 -11.92
C VAL A 134 4.17 -6.15 -11.38
N ASN A 135 5.25 -5.74 -12.04
CA ASN A 135 6.60 -6.06 -11.59
C ASN A 135 6.85 -5.43 -10.21
N PRO A 136 7.47 -6.17 -9.28
CA PRO A 136 7.83 -5.61 -7.98
C PRO A 136 8.82 -4.48 -8.18
N VAL A 137 8.49 -3.29 -7.68
CA VAL A 137 9.47 -2.23 -7.54
C VAL A 137 10.24 -2.49 -6.25
N THR A 138 11.50 -2.89 -6.36
CA THR A 138 12.36 -3.29 -5.25
C THR A 138 13.28 -2.14 -4.79
N GLU A 139 14.22 -2.38 -3.87
CA GLU A 139 15.08 -1.35 -3.29
C GLU A 139 15.85 -0.55 -4.38
N GLY A 140 15.91 0.78 -4.23
CA GLY A 140 16.53 1.71 -5.20
C GLY A 140 15.53 2.45 -6.12
N ALA A 141 14.28 2.00 -6.19
CA ALA A 141 13.21 2.69 -6.94
C ALA A 141 11.95 2.94 -6.07
N GLY A 142 12.11 3.15 -4.76
CA GLY A 142 10.98 3.42 -3.86
C GLY A 142 11.10 2.87 -2.45
N GLY A 143 12.08 1.98 -2.19
CA GLY A 143 12.40 1.52 -0.83
C GLY A 143 11.42 0.49 -0.24
N TRP A 144 10.79 -0.32 -1.09
CA TRP A 144 9.76 -1.29 -0.70
C TRP A 144 10.29 -2.64 -0.15
N GLY A 145 11.61 -2.83 -0.11
CA GLY A 145 12.23 -4.09 0.30
C GLY A 145 12.15 -5.20 -0.76
N ALA A 146 12.54 -6.42 -0.38
CA ALA A 146 12.65 -7.56 -1.30
C ALA A 146 11.31 -8.08 -1.84
N ILE A 147 10.22 -7.85 -1.12
CA ILE A 147 8.87 -8.30 -1.52
C ILE A 147 8.31 -7.40 -2.64
N GLY A 148 8.73 -6.13 -2.68
CA GLY A 148 8.33 -5.17 -3.71
C GLY A 148 7.14 -4.30 -3.34
N SER A 149 6.74 -3.46 -4.28
CA SER A 149 5.64 -2.52 -4.17
C SER A 149 4.27 -3.17 -3.90
N THR A 150 3.38 -2.43 -3.23
CA THR A 150 2.07 -2.94 -2.80
C THR A 150 1.16 -3.46 -3.92
N PRO A 151 1.17 -2.91 -5.16
CA PRO A 151 0.37 -3.47 -6.25
C PRO A 151 0.99 -4.68 -6.93
N SER A 152 2.23 -5.06 -6.57
CA SER A 152 2.93 -6.16 -7.21
C SER A 152 2.33 -7.52 -6.85
N ASP A 153 2.33 -8.45 -7.81
CA ASP A 153 1.85 -9.82 -7.57
C ASP A 153 2.66 -10.48 -6.44
N ASN A 154 3.95 -10.16 -6.29
CA ASN A 154 4.80 -10.66 -5.20
C ASN A 154 4.31 -10.22 -3.81
N TYR A 155 3.97 -8.94 -3.65
CA TYR A 155 3.46 -8.41 -2.40
C TYR A 155 2.11 -9.04 -2.04
N ILE A 156 1.19 -9.10 -3.00
CA ILE A 156 -0.14 -9.68 -2.81
C ILE A 156 -0.02 -11.16 -2.44
N ASN A 157 0.81 -11.93 -3.14
CA ASN A 157 1.02 -13.35 -2.85
C ASN A 157 1.63 -13.56 -1.45
N GLY A 158 2.63 -12.76 -1.07
CA GLY A 158 3.22 -12.83 0.27
C GLY A 158 2.22 -12.48 1.39
N TRP A 159 1.31 -11.53 1.12
CA TRP A 159 0.21 -11.19 2.00
C TRP A 159 -0.80 -12.35 2.14
N GLU A 160 -1.20 -12.97 1.02
CA GLU A 160 -2.09 -14.12 0.98
C GLU A 160 -1.47 -15.36 1.68
N ASP A 161 -0.18 -15.60 1.51
CA ASP A 161 0.57 -16.66 2.21
C ASP A 161 0.60 -16.44 3.72
N ARG A 162 0.84 -15.21 4.16
CA ARG A 162 0.81 -14.86 5.58
C ARG A 162 -0.58 -15.08 6.17
N MET A 163 -1.63 -14.71 5.44
CA MET A 163 -3.01 -14.93 5.86
C MET A 163 -3.34 -16.42 5.98
N LEU A 164 -2.93 -17.26 5.04
CA LEU A 164 -3.10 -18.72 5.15
C LEU A 164 -2.37 -19.28 6.38
N SER A 165 -1.15 -18.80 6.66
CA SER A 165 -0.36 -19.24 7.80
C SER A 165 -1.03 -18.92 9.14
N GLU A 166 -1.65 -17.74 9.26
CA GLU A 166 -2.24 -17.25 10.50
C GLU A 166 -3.71 -17.67 10.71
N LEU A 167 -4.53 -17.61 9.65
CA LEU A 167 -5.97 -17.91 9.74
C LEU A 167 -6.32 -19.35 9.33
N GLY A 168 -5.38 -20.08 8.73
CA GLY A 168 -5.68 -21.31 8.02
C GLY A 168 -6.62 -21.07 6.83
N PRO A 169 -7.16 -22.13 6.23
CA PRO A 169 -8.10 -22.05 5.11
C PRO A 169 -9.52 -21.67 5.57
N THR A 170 -9.66 -20.68 6.45
CA THR A 170 -10.96 -20.23 7.00
C THR A 170 -11.46 -18.91 6.39
N TYR A 171 -10.81 -18.44 5.33
CA TYR A 171 -11.13 -17.20 4.63
C TYR A 171 -11.55 -17.46 3.17
N GLU A 172 -12.06 -16.43 2.50
CA GLU A 172 -12.14 -16.38 1.04
C GLU A 172 -11.71 -15.01 0.52
N ILE A 173 -11.17 -14.97 -0.70
CA ILE A 173 -10.88 -13.73 -1.41
C ILE A 173 -11.70 -13.70 -2.69
N VAL A 174 -12.43 -12.61 -2.88
CA VAL A 174 -13.04 -12.22 -4.16
C VAL A 174 -12.21 -11.09 -4.73
N SER A 175 -11.68 -11.27 -5.93
CA SER A 175 -10.90 -10.22 -6.60
C SER A 175 -11.70 -9.58 -7.73
N ALA A 176 -11.56 -8.28 -7.90
CA ALA A 176 -11.90 -7.55 -9.11
C ALA A 176 -10.60 -7.14 -9.84
N PHE A 177 -10.47 -7.58 -11.08
CA PHE A 177 -9.31 -7.33 -11.93
C PHE A 177 -9.61 -6.19 -12.91
N VAL A 178 -8.97 -5.04 -12.70
CA VAL A 178 -9.19 -3.82 -13.48
C VAL A 178 -8.00 -3.52 -14.39
N GLN A 179 -8.26 -3.03 -15.59
CA GLN A 179 -7.24 -2.72 -16.61
C GLN A 179 -7.11 -1.22 -16.90
N SER A 180 -8.04 -0.42 -16.38
CA SER A 180 -8.04 1.04 -16.49
C SER A 180 -8.87 1.66 -15.36
N SER A 181 -8.78 2.96 -15.20
CA SER A 181 -9.58 3.71 -14.22
C SER A 181 -11.05 3.77 -14.59
N GLU A 182 -11.38 3.68 -15.88
CA GLU A 182 -12.78 3.60 -16.33
C GLU A 182 -13.48 2.35 -15.79
N GLU A 183 -12.75 1.25 -15.64
CA GLU A 183 -13.30 0.00 -15.11
C GLU A 183 -13.61 0.06 -13.62
N LEU A 184 -12.98 0.95 -12.87
CA LEU A 184 -13.29 1.16 -11.45
C LEU A 184 -14.76 1.56 -11.25
N GLY A 185 -15.31 2.38 -12.17
CA GLY A 185 -16.73 2.78 -12.14
C GLY A 185 -17.71 1.67 -12.55
N LYS A 186 -17.23 0.56 -13.11
CA LYS A 186 -18.04 -0.61 -13.50
C LYS A 186 -18.13 -1.64 -12.37
N VAL A 187 -17.25 -1.55 -11.37
CA VAL A 187 -17.33 -2.38 -10.17
C VAL A 187 -18.62 -2.00 -9.43
N CYS A 188 -19.47 -3.00 -9.13
CA CYS A 188 -20.72 -2.79 -8.41
C CYS A 188 -20.60 -3.31 -6.96
N PRO A 189 -20.35 -2.44 -5.96
CA PRO A 189 -20.08 -2.91 -4.61
C PRO A 189 -21.25 -3.62 -3.95
N ALA A 190 -22.50 -3.22 -4.26
CA ALA A 190 -23.70 -3.91 -3.77
C ALA A 190 -23.75 -5.38 -4.21
N LEU A 191 -23.42 -5.66 -5.48
CA LEU A 191 -23.34 -7.04 -5.99
C LEU A 191 -22.15 -7.80 -5.38
N ILE A 192 -20.99 -7.13 -5.25
CA ILE A 192 -19.82 -7.74 -4.60
C ILE A 192 -20.12 -8.12 -3.15
N ARG A 193 -20.88 -7.30 -2.42
CA ARG A 193 -21.26 -7.61 -1.03
C ARG A 193 -21.98 -8.96 -0.91
N HIS A 194 -22.77 -9.34 -1.92
CA HIS A 194 -23.43 -10.65 -1.98
C HIS A 194 -22.47 -11.81 -2.30
N LEU A 195 -21.30 -11.53 -2.89
CA LEU A 195 -20.26 -12.53 -3.13
C LEU A 195 -19.39 -12.80 -1.89
N LEU A 196 -19.30 -11.82 -0.97
CA LEU A 196 -18.55 -11.91 0.28
C LEU A 196 -19.41 -12.59 1.37
N ARG A 197 -19.18 -13.88 1.59
CA ARG A 197 -20.01 -14.73 2.47
C ARG A 197 -19.56 -14.76 3.93
N GLY A 198 -18.40 -14.18 4.23
CA GLY A 198 -17.73 -14.33 5.50
C GLY A 198 -18.40 -13.57 6.65
N GLN A 199 -18.13 -14.03 7.86
CA GLN A 199 -18.59 -13.40 9.10
C GLN A 199 -18.07 -11.95 9.22
N HIS A 200 -16.81 -11.75 8.81
CA HIS A 200 -16.20 -10.44 8.64
C HIS A 200 -15.93 -10.16 7.16
N CYS A 201 -16.06 -8.90 6.76
CA CYS A 201 -15.82 -8.46 5.38
C CYS A 201 -14.86 -7.27 5.37
N GLY A 202 -13.93 -7.25 4.42
CA GLY A 202 -13.02 -6.12 4.21
C GLY A 202 -12.62 -5.94 2.75
N ALA A 203 -12.11 -4.76 2.41
CA ALA A 203 -11.57 -4.44 1.08
C ALA A 203 -10.10 -4.01 1.15
N LEU A 204 -9.31 -4.48 0.21
CA LEU A 204 -7.90 -4.15 0.00
C LEU A 204 -7.72 -3.63 -1.43
N TYR A 205 -7.09 -2.47 -1.59
CA TYR A 205 -6.85 -1.83 -2.88
C TYR A 205 -5.36 -1.89 -3.22
N PHE A 206 -5.01 -2.76 -4.17
CA PHE A 206 -3.66 -2.96 -4.66
C PHE A 206 -3.45 -2.20 -5.96
N LEU A 207 -3.61 -0.88 -5.90
CA LEU A 207 -3.49 0.06 -7.02
C LEU A 207 -2.84 1.36 -6.52
N TRP A 208 -2.24 2.11 -7.44
CA TRP A 208 -1.63 3.41 -7.15
C TRP A 208 -2.45 4.56 -7.75
N PRO A 209 -3.19 5.32 -6.92
CA PRO A 209 -3.94 6.47 -7.41
C PRO A 209 -3.00 7.63 -7.76
N ILE A 210 -3.14 8.15 -8.96
CA ILE A 210 -2.34 9.24 -9.51
C ILE A 210 -3.20 10.38 -10.03
N ALA A 211 -2.60 11.56 -10.10
CA ALA A 211 -3.16 12.74 -10.75
C ALA A 211 -2.70 12.86 -12.20
N PHE A 212 -2.80 11.78 -12.98
CA PHE A 212 -2.55 11.77 -14.42
C PHE A 212 -3.63 10.94 -15.13
N GLN A 213 -3.76 11.16 -16.43
CA GLN A 213 -4.65 10.39 -17.31
C GLN A 213 -4.24 8.91 -17.35
N ASP A 214 -5.23 8.06 -17.65
CA ASP A 214 -4.98 6.65 -17.93
C ASP A 214 -4.06 6.48 -19.13
N GLY A 215 -3.26 5.42 -19.14
CA GLY A 215 -2.31 5.15 -20.21
C GLY A 215 -0.89 5.64 -19.93
N HIS A 216 -0.56 5.98 -18.68
CA HIS A 216 0.83 5.83 -18.25
C HIS A 216 1.26 4.38 -18.50
N ASP A 217 2.42 4.16 -19.12
CA ASP A 217 2.95 2.83 -19.49
C ASP A 217 3.17 1.87 -18.29
N THR A 218 2.81 2.30 -17.09
CA THR A 218 3.06 1.59 -15.84
C THR A 218 1.78 0.94 -15.32
N ALA A 219 1.83 -0.38 -15.13
CA ALA A 219 0.75 -1.18 -14.58
C ALA A 219 0.31 -0.70 -13.18
N ALA A 220 -0.98 -0.88 -12.86
CA ALA A 220 -1.62 -0.55 -11.58
C ALA A 220 -1.74 0.94 -11.21
N TYR A 221 -1.26 1.85 -12.04
CA TYR A 221 -1.51 3.28 -11.91
C TYR A 221 -2.92 3.62 -12.40
N VAL A 222 -3.72 4.27 -11.56
CA VAL A 222 -5.11 4.63 -11.85
C VAL A 222 -5.43 6.06 -11.41
N GLN A 223 -6.41 6.71 -12.01
CA GLN A 223 -6.87 8.04 -11.62
C GLN A 223 -7.38 8.04 -10.18
N ARG A 224 -6.85 8.97 -9.39
CA ARG A 224 -7.19 9.13 -7.97
C ARG A 224 -8.68 9.33 -7.73
N GLU A 225 -9.37 10.10 -8.57
CA GLU A 225 -10.80 10.38 -8.41
C GLU A 225 -11.63 9.10 -8.52
N LYS A 226 -11.31 8.26 -9.51
CA LYS A 226 -12.01 7.00 -9.77
C LYS A 226 -11.77 5.96 -8.68
N LEU A 227 -10.54 5.86 -8.17
CA LEU A 227 -10.25 4.95 -7.08
C LEU A 227 -10.95 5.39 -5.79
N VAL A 228 -10.87 6.67 -5.43
CA VAL A 228 -11.52 7.19 -4.22
C VAL A 228 -13.03 7.06 -4.31
N GLU A 229 -13.64 7.34 -5.48
CA GLU A 229 -15.07 7.12 -5.71
C GLU A 229 -15.48 5.66 -5.48
N LEU A 230 -14.70 4.71 -6.04
CA LEU A 230 -14.92 3.29 -5.78
C LEU A 230 -14.81 2.96 -4.28
N MET A 231 -13.76 3.45 -3.60
CA MET A 231 -13.58 3.19 -2.16
C MET A 231 -14.77 3.67 -1.34
N VAL A 232 -15.26 4.88 -1.61
CA VAL A 232 -16.47 5.43 -0.95
C VAL A 232 -17.69 4.55 -1.21
N ASN A 233 -17.89 4.09 -2.45
CA ASN A 233 -19.02 3.22 -2.79
C ASN A 233 -18.93 1.83 -2.14
N VAL A 234 -17.72 1.28 -1.98
CA VAL A 234 -17.47 0.01 -1.27
C VAL A 234 -17.73 0.16 0.22
N GLU A 235 -17.26 1.25 0.83
CA GLU A 235 -17.53 1.59 2.23
C GLU A 235 -19.03 1.80 2.47
N ALA A 236 -19.72 2.49 1.56
CA ALA A 236 -21.17 2.70 1.62
C ALA A 236 -21.97 1.38 1.47
N ALA A 237 -21.43 0.38 0.79
CA ALA A 237 -22.01 -0.97 0.71
C ALA A 237 -21.76 -1.82 1.97
N GLY A 238 -21.16 -1.23 3.01
CA GLY A 238 -20.87 -1.90 4.29
C GLY A 238 -19.64 -2.82 4.24
N ILE A 239 -18.76 -2.64 3.25
CA ILE A 239 -17.49 -3.37 3.16
C ILE A 239 -16.40 -2.42 3.65
N GLN A 240 -15.79 -2.73 4.80
CA GLN A 240 -14.79 -1.83 5.38
C GLN A 240 -13.46 -1.89 4.62
N THR A 241 -12.94 -0.74 4.22
CA THR A 241 -11.57 -0.65 3.72
C THR A 241 -10.57 -0.98 4.83
N ARG A 242 -9.69 -1.95 4.57
CA ARG A 242 -8.64 -2.39 5.50
C ARG A 242 -7.23 -2.13 4.99
N PHE A 243 -7.07 -1.90 3.69
CA PHE A 243 -5.81 -1.49 3.08
C PHE A 243 -6.06 -0.64 1.83
N PRO A 244 -5.42 0.53 1.66
CA PRO A 244 -4.42 1.12 2.56
C PRO A 244 -5.07 1.70 3.83
N HIS A 245 -5.89 2.73 3.70
CA HIS A 245 -6.75 3.27 4.76
C HIS A 245 -8.14 3.57 4.22
N GLN A 246 -9.09 3.85 5.11
CA GLN A 246 -10.41 4.34 4.73
C GLN A 246 -10.29 5.54 3.76
N SER A 247 -11.23 5.64 2.82
CA SER A 247 -11.20 6.55 1.68
C SER A 247 -10.81 7.99 2.04
N HIS A 248 -11.43 8.55 3.08
CA HIS A 248 -11.18 9.91 3.56
C HIS A 248 -9.75 10.09 4.08
N LEU A 249 -9.25 9.15 4.88
CA LEU A 249 -7.92 9.21 5.47
C LEU A 249 -6.84 8.98 4.39
N TYR A 250 -7.07 8.00 3.51
CA TYR A 250 -6.18 7.75 2.39
C TYR A 250 -6.06 8.97 1.48
N LYS A 251 -7.17 9.67 1.20
CA LYS A 251 -7.19 10.94 0.45
C LYS A 251 -6.33 12.01 1.11
N VAL A 252 -6.46 12.21 2.42
CA VAL A 252 -5.66 13.19 3.17
C VAL A 252 -4.17 12.92 2.99
N PHE A 253 -3.77 11.66 3.13
CA PHE A 253 -2.35 11.31 3.08
C PHE A 253 -1.75 11.26 1.68
N ALA A 254 -2.42 10.60 0.72
CA ALA A 254 -1.93 10.45 -0.66
C ALA A 254 -1.86 11.81 -1.38
N SER A 255 -2.77 12.74 -1.07
CA SER A 255 -2.75 14.09 -1.61
C SER A 255 -1.59 14.94 -1.11
N LYS A 256 -1.02 14.60 0.05
CA LYS A 256 0.01 15.38 0.77
C LYS A 256 -0.49 16.76 1.24
N GLU A 257 -1.78 17.07 1.12
CA GLU A 257 -2.32 18.40 1.46
C GLU A 257 -2.16 18.76 2.94
N TRP A 258 -2.16 17.75 3.81
CA TRP A 258 -1.95 17.92 5.24
C TRP A 258 -0.63 18.65 5.56
N THR A 259 0.41 18.58 4.70
CA THR A 259 1.67 19.29 4.95
C THR A 259 1.46 20.80 4.95
N ALA A 260 0.66 21.33 4.02
CA ALA A 260 0.35 22.75 3.97
C ALA A 260 -0.58 23.16 5.11
N GLN A 261 -1.55 22.31 5.45
CA GLN A 261 -2.52 22.56 6.53
C GLN A 261 -1.87 22.59 7.92
N MET A 262 -0.86 21.74 8.15
CA MET A 262 -0.25 21.54 9.47
C MET A 262 1.10 22.23 9.66
N CYS A 263 1.66 22.91 8.63
CA CYS A 263 3.00 23.50 8.69
C CYS A 263 3.22 24.60 9.74
N LEU A 264 2.15 25.23 10.23
CA LEU A 264 2.21 26.21 11.31
C LEU A 264 1.88 25.62 12.69
N HIS A 265 1.54 24.33 12.78
CA HIS A 265 1.22 23.72 14.06
C HIS A 265 2.50 23.54 14.90
N PRO A 266 2.64 24.25 16.04
CA PRO A 266 3.92 24.42 16.74
C PRO A 266 4.48 23.11 17.32
N LEU A 267 3.60 22.15 17.62
CA LEU A 267 3.98 20.89 18.26
C LEU A 267 4.14 19.71 17.29
N LEU A 268 3.84 19.88 16.00
CA LEU A 268 3.88 18.78 15.02
C LEU A 268 5.09 18.86 14.07
N ASN A 269 5.88 19.94 14.15
CA ASN A 269 7.17 20.07 13.48
C ASN A 269 7.14 19.79 11.97
N VAL A 270 6.04 20.16 11.31
CA VAL A 270 5.87 20.00 9.86
C VAL A 270 6.67 21.09 9.12
N PRO A 271 7.37 20.77 8.02
CA PRO A 271 8.12 21.77 7.28
C PRO A 271 7.18 22.78 6.62
N LEU A 272 7.59 24.04 6.57
CA LEU A 272 6.85 25.10 5.90
C LEU A 272 6.53 24.69 4.47
N THR A 273 5.26 24.74 4.11
CA THR A 273 4.78 24.29 2.82
C THR A 273 3.72 25.23 2.30
N THR A 274 3.81 25.61 1.03
CA THR A 274 2.77 26.35 0.32
C THR A 274 2.30 25.56 -0.91
N GLN A 275 1.07 25.84 -1.34
CA GLN A 275 0.45 25.24 -2.52
C GLN A 275 0.44 26.27 -3.65
N VAL A 276 0.91 25.88 -4.81
CA VAL A 276 0.96 26.72 -6.01
C VAL A 276 -0.01 26.16 -7.02
N SER A 277 -0.99 26.96 -7.46
CA SER A 277 -1.95 26.51 -8.46
C SER A 277 -1.25 26.25 -9.80
N ARG A 278 -1.67 25.20 -10.49
CA ARG A 278 -1.18 24.92 -11.85
C ARG A 278 -1.42 26.09 -12.79
N GLN A 279 -2.55 26.80 -12.63
CA GLN A 279 -2.83 28.01 -13.41
C GLN A 279 -1.75 29.09 -13.23
N ALA A 280 -1.27 29.31 -12.01
CA ALA A 280 -0.20 30.29 -11.76
C ALA A 280 1.11 29.85 -12.42
N VAL A 281 1.45 28.56 -12.33
CA VAL A 281 2.63 27.97 -12.98
C VAL A 281 2.56 28.13 -14.49
N SER A 282 1.46 27.74 -15.13
CA SER A 282 1.30 27.79 -16.58
C SER A 282 1.24 29.22 -17.13
N SER A 283 0.82 30.20 -16.31
CA SER A 283 0.76 31.60 -16.75
C SER A 283 2.11 32.30 -16.69
N ASP A 284 2.85 32.08 -15.60
CA ASP A 284 4.17 32.67 -15.37
C ASP A 284 4.92 31.88 -14.27
N PRO A 285 5.73 30.87 -14.64
CA PRO A 285 6.40 30.02 -13.67
C PRO A 285 7.44 30.79 -12.84
N ALA A 286 8.02 31.86 -13.39
CA ALA A 286 9.01 32.68 -12.68
C ALA A 286 8.36 33.52 -11.58
N LYS A 287 7.19 34.11 -11.87
CA LYS A 287 6.39 34.81 -10.88
C LYS A 287 5.81 33.86 -9.83
N ALA A 288 5.36 32.67 -10.25
CA ALA A 288 4.89 31.63 -9.32
C ALA A 288 6.01 31.22 -8.33
N ALA A 289 7.24 31.00 -8.82
CA ALA A 289 8.39 30.71 -7.98
C ALA A 289 8.69 31.83 -6.97
N GLU A 290 8.71 33.09 -7.43
CA GLU A 290 8.93 34.24 -6.54
C GLU A 290 7.87 34.36 -5.46
N GLN A 291 6.59 34.23 -5.83
CA GLN A 291 5.47 34.28 -4.90
C GLN A 291 5.52 33.12 -3.89
N SER A 292 5.96 31.93 -4.33
CA SER A 292 6.13 30.77 -3.46
C SER A 292 7.22 30.97 -2.41
N ILE A 293 8.38 31.50 -2.81
CA ILE A 293 9.48 31.83 -1.88
C ILE A 293 9.02 32.91 -0.89
N LYS A 294 8.33 33.95 -1.38
CA LYS A 294 7.74 34.98 -0.51
C LYS A 294 6.75 34.38 0.49
N ALA A 295 5.86 33.49 0.05
CA ALA A 295 4.91 32.82 0.92
C ALA A 295 5.61 31.99 2.00
N LEU A 296 6.64 31.23 1.65
CA LEU A 296 7.44 30.46 2.62
C LEU A 296 8.11 31.35 3.67
N ASN A 297 8.66 32.50 3.27
CA ASN A 297 9.25 33.45 4.22
C ASN A 297 8.20 34.08 5.16
N ASN A 298 7.01 34.42 4.65
CA ASN A 298 5.91 34.88 5.50
C ASN A 298 5.47 33.80 6.50
N LEU A 299 5.43 32.53 6.07
CA LEU A 299 5.13 31.40 6.96
C LEU A 299 6.23 31.21 8.03
N ALA A 300 7.49 31.45 7.69
CA ALA A 300 8.60 31.40 8.65
C ALA A 300 8.48 32.46 9.74
N GLU A 301 8.12 33.69 9.37
CA GLU A 301 7.83 34.77 10.31
C GLU A 301 6.64 34.42 11.22
N ALA A 302 5.53 33.92 10.64
CA ALA A 302 4.36 33.50 11.40
C ALA A 302 4.69 32.38 12.39
N ARG A 303 5.44 31.35 11.96
CA ARG A 303 5.92 30.27 12.82
C ARG A 303 6.73 30.80 13.99
N ASN A 304 7.67 31.70 13.75
CA ASN A 304 8.50 32.29 14.82
C ASN A 304 7.67 33.16 15.77
N SER A 305 6.64 33.85 15.28
CA SER A 305 5.70 34.58 16.13
C SER A 305 4.94 33.65 17.09
N PHE A 306 4.40 32.53 16.59
CA PHE A 306 3.75 31.53 17.44
C PHE A 306 4.73 30.86 18.41
N HIS A 307 5.94 30.56 17.97
CA HIS A 307 6.98 30.01 18.84
C HIS A 307 7.28 30.96 20.00
N ALA A 308 7.45 32.26 19.74
CA ALA A 308 7.69 33.26 20.77
C ALA A 308 6.55 33.32 21.81
N GLN A 309 5.29 33.25 21.35
CA GLN A 309 4.12 33.22 22.25
C GLN A 309 4.07 31.96 23.14
N LEU A 310 4.63 30.85 22.67
CA LEU A 310 4.66 29.57 23.38
C LEU A 310 5.99 29.31 24.12
N GLY A 311 6.93 30.25 24.10
CA GLY A 311 8.26 30.07 24.69
C GLY A 311 9.11 29.01 23.98
N LEU A 312 8.84 28.72 22.72
CA LEU A 312 9.61 27.77 21.89
C LEU A 312 10.79 28.48 21.22
N PRO A 313 11.89 27.75 20.92
CA PRO A 313 13.06 28.34 20.27
C PRO A 313 12.72 28.85 18.87
N GLU A 314 13.37 29.95 18.50
CA GLU A 314 13.25 30.54 17.18
C GLU A 314 13.83 29.60 16.10
N LYS A 315 13.14 29.46 14.97
CA LYS A 315 13.61 28.70 13.79
C LYS A 315 14.17 29.64 12.72
N ALA A 316 14.77 29.08 11.67
CA ALA A 316 15.31 29.83 10.56
C ALA A 316 14.28 30.85 10.02
N LYS A 317 14.71 32.12 9.94
CA LYS A 317 13.86 33.24 9.51
C LYS A 317 13.57 33.24 8.01
N HIS A 318 14.46 32.65 7.22
CA HIS A 318 14.40 32.69 5.77
C HIS A 318 14.57 31.30 5.17
N VAL A 319 13.68 30.99 4.23
CA VAL A 319 13.72 29.77 3.43
C VAL A 319 14.40 30.08 2.11
N ASN A 320 15.57 29.49 1.90
CA ASN A 320 16.42 29.71 0.72
C ASN A 320 16.60 28.46 -0.15
N LYS A 321 16.11 27.30 0.30
CA LYS A 321 16.11 26.04 -0.45
C LYS A 321 14.95 25.16 -0.02
N GLY A 322 14.60 24.20 -0.87
CA GLY A 322 13.43 23.36 -0.66
C GLY A 322 13.28 22.26 -1.67
N VAL A 323 12.07 21.69 -1.67
CA VAL A 323 11.58 20.79 -2.71
C VAL A 323 10.30 21.32 -3.32
N ALA A 324 10.12 21.06 -4.61
CA ALA A 324 8.84 21.11 -5.28
C ALA A 324 8.36 19.67 -5.52
N LYS A 325 7.07 19.38 -5.26
CA LYS A 325 6.54 18.03 -5.40
C LYS A 325 5.06 17.99 -5.77
N LEU A 326 4.65 16.92 -6.44
CA LEU A 326 3.24 16.63 -6.72
C LEU A 326 2.58 15.82 -5.60
N GLY A 327 1.31 16.11 -5.33
CA GLY A 327 0.41 15.19 -4.62
C GLY A 327 0.04 14.02 -5.53
N TRP A 328 -0.43 12.90 -4.97
CA TRP A 328 -0.87 11.74 -5.77
C TRP A 328 0.20 11.27 -6.76
N SER A 329 1.42 11.18 -6.26
CA SER A 329 2.60 10.71 -6.98
C SER A 329 3.41 9.83 -6.05
N TRP A 330 3.90 8.73 -6.61
CA TRP A 330 4.51 7.61 -5.92
C TRP A 330 6.02 7.56 -6.14
N GLU A 331 6.72 6.84 -5.27
CA GLU A 331 8.14 6.47 -5.47
C GLU A 331 9.10 7.65 -5.65
N ALA A 332 8.72 8.82 -5.10
CA ALA A 332 9.45 10.08 -5.25
C ALA A 332 9.72 10.48 -6.72
N MET A 333 8.91 9.99 -7.68
CA MET A 333 9.09 10.29 -9.11
C MET A 333 8.99 11.79 -9.41
N ASP A 334 8.06 12.48 -8.74
CA ASP A 334 7.73 13.89 -8.97
C ASP A 334 8.15 14.78 -7.80
N VAL A 335 9.41 14.67 -7.40
CA VAL A 335 10.03 15.50 -6.35
C VAL A 335 11.33 16.07 -6.89
N THR A 336 11.46 17.40 -6.90
CA THR A 336 12.67 18.10 -7.36
C THR A 336 13.17 19.07 -6.29
N ALA A 337 14.48 19.06 -6.06
CA ALA A 337 15.11 20.03 -5.16
C ALA A 337 15.29 21.40 -5.83
N TRP A 338 15.31 22.47 -5.03
CA TRP A 338 15.66 23.81 -5.47
C TRP A 338 16.49 24.53 -4.42
N THR A 339 17.42 25.37 -4.87
CA THR A 339 18.31 26.19 -4.03
C THR A 339 18.27 27.67 -4.38
N ASN A 340 17.54 28.03 -5.44
CA ASN A 340 17.35 29.41 -5.88
C ASN A 340 16.04 29.54 -6.68
N LYS A 341 15.65 30.78 -6.99
CA LYS A 341 14.42 31.10 -7.74
C LYS A 341 14.40 30.46 -9.13
N GLN A 342 15.55 30.39 -9.82
CA GLN A 342 15.61 29.84 -11.17
C GLN A 342 15.36 28.33 -11.18
N GLU A 343 15.97 27.59 -10.25
CA GLU A 343 15.72 26.15 -10.08
C GLU A 343 14.28 25.85 -9.69
N LEU A 344 13.68 26.67 -8.81
CA LEU A 344 12.26 26.53 -8.48
C LEU A 344 11.37 26.83 -9.70
N THR A 345 11.71 27.84 -10.50
CA THR A 345 11.00 28.16 -11.76
C THR A 345 11.00 26.97 -12.70
N ASN A 346 12.18 26.37 -12.93
CA ASN A 346 12.34 25.21 -13.79
C ASN A 346 11.57 23.99 -13.24
N SER A 347 11.64 23.78 -11.93
CA SER A 347 10.93 22.70 -11.23
C SER A 347 9.41 22.84 -11.36
N LEU A 348 8.87 24.03 -11.13
CA LEU A 348 7.43 24.28 -11.27
C LEU A 348 6.96 24.03 -12.70
N ALA A 349 7.68 24.54 -13.70
CA ALA A 349 7.34 24.30 -15.11
C ALA A 349 7.39 22.80 -15.44
N ALA A 350 8.48 22.11 -15.11
CA ALA A 350 8.65 20.69 -15.37
C ALA A 350 7.55 19.83 -14.72
N LEU A 351 7.15 20.14 -13.48
CA LEU A 351 6.11 19.40 -12.77
C LEU A 351 4.69 19.74 -13.27
N GLY A 352 4.43 21.00 -13.61
CA GLY A 352 3.09 21.47 -14.01
C GLY A 352 2.73 21.18 -15.47
N GLU A 353 3.73 20.94 -16.33
CA GLU A 353 3.57 20.75 -17.78
C GLU A 353 3.77 19.29 -18.22
N GLN A 354 3.81 18.33 -17.28
CA GLN A 354 3.93 16.93 -17.64
C GLN A 354 2.75 16.47 -18.53
N PRO A 355 3.00 15.72 -19.62
CA PRO A 355 1.96 15.19 -20.48
C PRO A 355 0.95 14.34 -19.70
N GLY A 356 -0.34 14.52 -19.99
CA GLY A 356 -1.41 13.77 -19.32
C GLY A 356 -1.64 14.15 -17.85
N SER A 357 -0.88 15.10 -17.28
CA SER A 357 -1.05 15.49 -15.89
C SER A 357 -2.40 16.15 -15.62
N LEU A 358 -3.05 15.68 -14.57
CA LEU A 358 -4.31 16.18 -14.01
C LEU A 358 -4.08 16.88 -12.66
N VAL A 359 -2.84 17.21 -12.32
CA VAL A 359 -2.54 17.92 -11.07
C VAL A 359 -3.14 19.32 -11.08
N ASP A 360 -3.71 19.71 -9.95
CA ASP A 360 -4.27 21.05 -9.76
C ASP A 360 -3.28 21.98 -9.04
N LEU A 361 -2.37 21.38 -8.26
CA LEU A 361 -1.47 22.06 -7.33
C LEU A 361 -0.07 21.43 -7.37
N VAL A 362 0.95 22.26 -7.23
CA VAL A 362 2.33 21.87 -6.90
C VAL A 362 2.66 22.33 -5.49
N PHE A 363 3.23 21.45 -4.66
CA PHE A 363 3.65 21.80 -3.31
C PHE A 363 5.08 22.32 -3.34
N VAL A 364 5.32 23.49 -2.74
CA VAL A 364 6.67 24.04 -2.52
C VAL A 364 6.94 24.05 -1.02
N GLN A 365 7.95 23.30 -0.59
CA GLN A 365 8.24 23.01 0.81
C GLN A 365 9.68 23.38 1.16
N GLU A 366 9.92 23.92 2.37
CA GLU A 366 11.28 24.21 2.84
C GLU A 366 12.14 22.95 2.93
N TRP A 367 13.44 23.08 2.67
CA TRP A 367 14.39 21.99 2.86
C TRP A 367 14.77 21.95 4.33
N VAL A 368 14.82 20.75 4.85
CA VAL A 368 15.23 20.46 6.21
C VAL A 368 16.46 19.58 6.11
N GLU A 369 17.52 19.97 6.82
CA GLU A 369 18.71 19.12 6.92
C GLU A 369 18.45 17.96 7.85
N PHE A 370 18.94 16.77 7.48
CA PHE A 370 18.88 15.56 8.27
C PHE A 370 20.01 14.61 7.88
N ASP A 371 20.44 13.81 8.84
CA ASP A 371 21.43 12.74 8.66
C ASP A 371 20.74 11.41 8.34
N VAL A 372 19.53 11.19 8.87
CA VAL A 372 18.77 9.95 8.69
C VAL A 372 17.26 10.19 8.71
N GLU A 373 16.51 9.41 7.95
CA GLU A 373 15.06 9.22 8.06
C GLU A 373 14.75 7.92 8.81
N MET A 374 13.96 7.99 9.88
CA MET A 374 13.50 6.86 10.69
C MET A 374 12.02 6.58 10.40
N ARG A 375 11.70 5.46 9.75
CA ARG A 375 10.33 5.02 9.45
C ARG A 375 9.79 4.16 10.58
N HIS A 376 8.90 4.73 11.38
CA HIS A 376 8.30 4.09 12.55
C HIS A 376 6.97 3.44 12.18
N PHE A 377 6.87 2.12 12.32
CA PHE A 377 5.65 1.37 12.06
C PHE A 377 4.90 1.15 13.36
N ILE A 378 3.77 1.85 13.53
CA ILE A 378 2.83 1.64 14.62
C ILE A 378 1.77 0.65 14.14
N VAL A 379 1.50 -0.39 14.95
CA VAL A 379 0.57 -1.47 14.61
C VAL A 379 -0.41 -1.64 15.76
N GLU A 380 -1.71 -1.66 15.42
CA GLU A 380 -2.84 -1.84 16.34
C GLU A 380 -2.80 -0.86 17.51
N ALA A 381 -2.70 0.44 17.18
CA ALA A 381 -2.62 1.50 18.16
C ALA A 381 -3.90 1.60 19.02
N ASP A 382 -3.70 1.71 20.32
CA ASP A 382 -4.75 1.82 21.33
C ASP A 382 -4.29 2.76 22.48
N PHE A 383 -5.03 3.84 22.69
CA PHE A 383 -4.74 4.79 23.78
C PHE A 383 -4.93 4.18 25.18
N ALA A 384 -5.73 3.13 25.33
CA ALA A 384 -5.86 2.39 26.59
C ALA A 384 -4.63 1.51 26.88
N ASN A 385 -3.82 1.22 25.86
CA ASN A 385 -2.58 0.47 25.96
C ASN A 385 -1.38 1.28 25.46
N PRO A 386 -0.70 2.06 26.30
CA PRO A 386 0.43 2.90 25.88
C PRO A 386 1.59 2.15 25.20
N GLN A 387 1.73 0.82 25.39
CA GLN A 387 2.75 0.03 24.68
C GLN A 387 2.39 -0.22 23.21
N SER A 388 1.12 -0.14 22.83
CA SER A 388 0.67 -0.25 21.44
C SER A 388 1.04 0.98 20.60
N LEU A 389 1.22 2.14 21.24
CA LEU A 389 1.65 3.38 20.60
C LEU A 389 3.15 3.37 20.25
N LYS A 390 3.90 2.36 20.72
CA LYS A 390 5.32 2.22 20.39
C LYS A 390 5.50 1.56 19.03
N PRO A 391 6.49 2.01 18.24
CA PRO A 391 6.88 1.37 17.00
C PRO A 391 7.19 -0.10 17.22
N LYS A 392 6.56 -0.97 16.42
CA LYS A 392 6.92 -2.39 16.32
C LYS A 392 8.20 -2.57 15.51
N GLN A 393 8.47 -1.64 14.60
CA GLN A 393 9.65 -1.63 13.76
C GLN A 393 10.06 -0.19 13.46
N ILE A 394 11.37 0.05 13.42
CA ILE A 394 11.98 1.27 12.91
C ILE A 394 12.90 0.87 11.75
N VAL A 395 12.72 1.49 10.60
CA VAL A 395 13.62 1.34 9.45
C VAL A 395 14.35 2.65 9.24
N TYR A 396 15.69 2.60 9.26
CA TYR A 396 16.53 3.78 9.07
C TYR A 396 16.92 3.87 7.60
N THR A 397 16.75 5.05 7.01
CA THR A 397 17.05 5.27 5.60
C THR A 397 17.81 6.57 5.36
N VAL A 398 18.67 6.56 4.35
CA VAL A 398 19.49 7.72 3.93
C VAL A 398 19.43 7.83 2.41
N PHE A 399 19.32 9.04 1.86
CA PHE A 399 19.32 9.24 0.41
C PHE A 399 20.70 8.96 -0.19
N LYS A 400 20.76 8.08 -1.19
CA LYS A 400 22.03 7.52 -1.73
C LYS A 400 22.75 8.45 -2.70
N THR A 401 22.08 9.40 -3.32
CA THR A 401 22.70 10.37 -4.25
C THR A 401 21.81 11.60 -4.41
N LYS A 402 22.43 12.80 -4.49
CA LYS A 402 21.81 14.07 -4.94
C LYS A 402 22.20 14.39 -6.39
N GLU A 403 22.36 13.38 -7.24
CA GLU A 403 22.65 13.64 -8.65
C GLU A 403 21.39 14.24 -9.30
N GLU A 404 21.55 15.43 -9.87
CA GLU A 404 20.49 16.21 -10.56
C GLU A 404 19.25 16.55 -9.72
N GLY A 405 19.34 16.49 -8.38
CA GLY A 405 18.24 16.87 -7.48
C GLY A 405 17.08 15.87 -7.41
N SER A 406 17.30 14.63 -7.86
CA SER A 406 16.34 13.52 -7.82
C SER A 406 16.52 12.64 -6.56
N PHE A 407 15.42 12.08 -6.03
CA PHE A 407 15.37 11.37 -4.74
C PHE A 407 14.98 9.88 -4.86
N ARG A 408 15.59 9.16 -5.81
CA ARG A 408 15.15 7.79 -6.16
C ARG A 408 15.84 6.68 -5.37
N ASN A 409 17.10 6.88 -4.97
CA ASN A 409 17.91 5.87 -4.32
C ASN A 409 18.00 6.09 -2.80
N PHE A 410 17.86 5.00 -2.04
CA PHE A 410 17.94 5.01 -0.58
C PHE A 410 18.86 3.89 -0.11
N ASP A 411 19.68 4.19 0.87
CA ASP A 411 20.27 3.20 1.77
C ASP A 411 19.29 2.85 2.87
N ARG A 412 19.25 1.58 3.24
CA ARG A 412 18.49 1.06 4.36
C ARG A 412 19.45 0.46 5.38
N TYR A 413 19.25 0.83 6.64
CA TYR A 413 20.05 0.34 7.75
C TYR A 413 19.16 -0.30 8.81
N ASP A 414 19.70 -1.31 9.48
CA ASP A 414 19.23 -1.71 10.80
C ASP A 414 19.76 -0.74 11.87
N ARG A 415 19.31 -0.88 13.12
CA ARG A 415 19.71 0.02 14.21
C ARG A 415 21.23 0.02 14.43
N PRO A 416 21.94 -1.13 14.53
CA PRO A 416 23.40 -1.13 14.71
C PRO A 416 24.16 -0.46 13.56
N THR A 417 23.74 -0.68 12.31
CA THR A 417 24.39 -0.04 11.16
C THR A 417 24.11 1.45 11.13
N CYS A 418 22.88 1.88 11.43
CA CYS A 418 22.54 3.30 11.56
C CYS A 418 23.35 3.98 12.68
N LEU A 419 23.48 3.33 13.84
CA LEU A 419 24.28 3.82 14.96
C LEU A 419 25.72 4.09 14.53
N LYS A 420 26.33 3.14 13.81
CA LYS A 420 27.70 3.28 13.30
C LYS A 420 27.82 4.36 12.23
N MET A 421 26.93 4.32 11.22
CA MET A 421 27.07 5.11 9.98
C MET A 421 26.55 6.54 10.14
N CYS A 422 25.41 6.73 10.80
CA CYS A 422 24.73 8.02 10.90
C CYS A 422 25.03 8.73 12.24
N PHE A 423 25.14 7.97 13.34
CA PHE A 423 25.37 8.51 14.69
C PHE A 423 26.80 8.32 15.22
N LYS A 424 27.73 7.81 14.41
CA LYS A 424 29.16 7.66 14.79
C LYS A 424 29.38 6.90 16.11
N ASN A 425 28.52 5.92 16.40
CA ASN A 425 28.46 5.15 17.64
C ASN A 425 27.99 5.92 18.89
N ASP A 426 27.34 7.08 18.73
CA ASP A 426 26.66 7.78 19.82
C ASP A 426 25.27 7.16 20.06
N ASP A 427 25.21 6.13 20.91
CA ASP A 427 23.96 5.44 21.23
C ASP A 427 23.00 6.32 22.03
N ALA A 428 23.51 7.26 22.82
CA ALA A 428 22.69 8.21 23.57
C ALA A 428 21.96 9.17 22.62
N ALA A 429 22.64 9.68 21.60
CA ALA A 429 22.03 10.52 20.57
C ALA A 429 20.97 9.77 19.76
N LEU A 430 21.23 8.51 19.37
CA LEU A 430 20.24 7.69 18.67
C LEU A 430 19.03 7.37 19.56
N ALA A 431 19.24 6.99 20.82
CA ALA A 431 18.16 6.69 21.76
C ALA A 431 17.31 7.93 22.07
N ASP A 432 17.94 9.10 22.24
CA ASP A 432 17.20 10.35 22.40
C ASP A 432 16.43 10.70 21.12
N ALA A 433 17.00 10.40 19.95
CA ALA A 433 16.31 10.60 18.69
C ALA A 433 15.03 9.75 18.56
N GLU A 434 15.12 8.46 18.89
CA GLU A 434 13.97 7.55 18.92
C GLU A 434 12.91 8.00 19.94
N ARG A 435 13.34 8.48 21.12
CA ARG A 435 12.45 9.00 22.16
C ARG A 435 11.67 10.24 21.71
N GLN A 436 12.33 11.19 21.06
CA GLN A 436 11.68 12.40 20.55
C GLN A 436 10.73 12.08 19.39
N ALA A 437 11.10 11.16 18.51
CA ALA A 437 10.22 10.68 17.44
C ALA A 437 8.95 10.05 18.02
N GLN A 438 9.06 9.23 19.07
CA GLN A 438 7.91 8.66 19.77
C GLN A 438 6.97 9.73 20.34
N GLU A 439 7.51 10.75 21.01
CA GLU A 439 6.70 11.82 21.59
C GLU A 439 5.89 12.55 20.51
N LEU A 440 6.52 12.81 19.37
CA LEU A 440 5.84 13.40 18.23
C LEU A 440 4.77 12.47 17.64
N ILE A 441 5.09 11.19 17.46
CA ILE A 441 4.14 10.20 16.95
C ILE A 441 2.88 10.19 17.82
N ASN A 442 3.01 10.28 19.14
CA ASN A 442 1.86 10.35 20.03
C ASN A 442 0.95 11.56 19.73
N ARG A 443 1.53 12.71 19.38
CA ARG A 443 0.77 13.91 18.96
C ARG A 443 0.09 13.71 17.61
N TRP A 444 0.75 13.04 16.67
CA TRP A 444 0.12 12.66 15.39
C TRP A 444 -1.01 11.68 15.56
N MET A 445 -0.87 10.69 16.44
CA MET A 445 -1.95 9.75 16.75
C MET A 445 -3.19 10.49 17.30
N GLN A 446 -2.99 11.53 18.11
CA GLN A 446 -4.10 12.39 18.58
C GLN A 446 -4.75 13.17 17.43
N TRP A 447 -3.96 13.71 16.50
CA TRP A 447 -4.50 14.35 15.30
C TRP A 447 -5.30 13.37 14.43
N LEU A 448 -4.79 12.14 14.25
CA LEU A 448 -5.49 11.08 13.51
C LEU A 448 -6.83 10.71 14.16
N GLN A 449 -6.88 10.67 15.49
CA GLN A 449 -8.13 10.46 16.23
C GLN A 449 -9.17 11.57 15.96
N GLY A 450 -8.73 12.77 15.57
CA GLY A 450 -9.61 13.86 15.15
C GLY A 450 -10.12 13.72 13.70
N ILE A 451 -9.46 12.92 12.86
CA ILE A 451 -9.85 12.68 11.46
C ILE A 451 -10.72 11.44 11.33
N THR A 452 -10.38 10.39 12.09
CA THR A 452 -11.12 9.12 12.09
C THR A 452 -11.43 8.69 13.52
N HIS A 453 -12.61 8.11 13.69
CA HIS A 453 -13.06 7.58 14.99
C HIS A 453 -12.30 6.29 15.38
N GLU A 454 -11.86 5.51 14.39
CA GLU A 454 -11.04 4.32 14.58
C GLU A 454 -9.60 4.64 14.18
N LEU A 455 -8.65 4.45 15.10
CA LEU A 455 -7.23 4.57 14.76
C LEU A 455 -6.87 3.55 13.67
N PRO A 456 -6.01 3.91 12.70
CA PRO A 456 -5.64 2.97 11.66
C PRO A 456 -4.89 1.77 12.23
N THR A 457 -5.17 0.58 11.69
CA THR A 457 -4.54 -0.68 12.13
C THR A 457 -3.03 -0.66 11.96
N VAL A 458 -2.52 0.01 10.93
CA VAL A 458 -1.08 0.21 10.72
C VAL A 458 -0.86 1.64 10.26
N VAL A 459 0.14 2.34 10.79
CA VAL A 459 0.59 3.64 10.29
C VAL A 459 2.11 3.68 10.27
N CYS A 460 2.67 4.21 9.19
CA CYS A 460 4.10 4.52 9.12
C CYS A 460 4.32 6.02 9.35
N PHE A 461 5.23 6.38 10.25
CA PHE A 461 5.69 7.75 10.46
C PHE A 461 7.18 7.82 10.13
N PRO A 462 7.59 8.34 8.95
CA PRO A 462 8.97 8.75 8.81
C PRO A 462 9.21 9.98 9.70
N VAL A 463 10.39 10.03 10.28
CA VAL A 463 10.86 11.11 11.12
C VAL A 463 12.32 11.33 10.79
N THR A 464 12.67 12.51 10.35
CA THR A 464 14.05 12.89 10.07
C THR A 464 14.78 13.34 11.34
N SER A 465 16.07 13.05 11.43
CA SER A 465 16.91 13.40 12.57
C SER A 465 18.28 13.95 12.12
N VAL A 466 18.84 14.86 12.91
CA VAL A 466 20.20 15.40 12.78
C VAL A 466 20.96 15.03 14.05
N HIS A 467 22.14 14.44 13.91
CA HIS A 467 22.99 14.00 14.99
C HIS A 467 23.41 15.15 15.93
N SER A 468 23.67 16.35 15.39
CA SER A 468 24.27 17.48 16.14
C SER A 468 23.29 18.52 16.70
N ALA A 469 22.02 18.51 16.31
CA ALA A 469 21.04 19.51 16.71
C ALA A 469 19.65 18.90 16.68
N GLY A 470 18.94 18.90 17.82
CA GLY A 470 17.60 18.32 17.94
C GLY A 470 16.64 18.75 16.81
N PHE A 471 16.15 17.72 16.12
CA PHE A 471 14.94 17.55 15.30
C PHE A 471 14.39 18.62 14.35
N VAL A 472 14.06 18.11 13.15
CA VAL A 472 12.97 18.58 12.30
C VAL A 472 12.34 17.36 11.63
N ILE A 473 11.01 17.32 11.47
CA ILE A 473 10.28 16.17 10.91
C ILE A 473 9.82 16.44 9.48
N PHE A 474 9.82 15.40 8.64
CA PHE A 474 8.90 15.21 7.54
C PHE A 474 7.97 14.04 7.88
N LEU A 475 6.65 14.15 7.72
CA LEU A 475 5.88 12.93 7.46
C LEU A 475 5.83 12.71 5.96
N PHE A 476 5.96 11.46 5.58
CA PHE A 476 5.69 10.95 4.26
C PHE A 476 5.14 9.54 4.40
N TRP A 477 4.00 9.33 3.78
CA TRP A 477 3.46 8.02 3.44
C TRP A 477 2.70 7.18 4.46
N VAL A 478 1.58 6.73 3.92
CA VAL A 478 0.71 5.63 4.29
C VAL A 478 1.19 4.41 3.52
N VAL A 479 1.27 3.26 4.19
CA VAL A 479 1.43 1.97 3.52
C VAL A 479 0.13 1.61 2.82
#